data_AF-A0A059CQ37-F1
#
_entry.id   AF-A0A059CQ37-F1
#
_cell.length_a   1.000
_cell.length_b   1.000
_cell.length_c   1.000
_cell.angle_alpha   90.00
_cell.angle_beta   90.00
_cell.angle_gamma   90.00
#
_symmetry.space_group_name_H-M   'P 1'
#
loop_
_entity.id
_entity.type
_entity.pdbx_description
1 polymer ?
#
loop_
_entity_poly.entity_id
_entity_poly.type
_entity_poly.pdbx_seq_one_letter_code
_entity_poly.pdbx_strand_id
1 'polypeptide(L)'
;MASLLKLCKPFFLTRFSSLPNSPAAATHLRTHLCRALVRPRKRPGSFCSSSLSSSRPLASRESSSERGGDGADGPAPAAELWLFNTMSRKKEAFRPKVEGKVGMYVCGVTAYDLSHIGHARVYVTFDVLYRYLKNLEYEVCYVRNFTDVDDKIIARANELGEDPISLSKRYCEEFNVDMMHLHCLPPSVEPRVSDHMPQIIDMIKKILDSGCAYQIDGDVYFSVDKFPEYGQLSGRKLEDNRAGERVAVNSRKKNPADFALWKSAKEGEPFWESPWGPGRPGWHIECSAMSAAYLGYSFDIHGGGMDLVFPHHENEIAQSCAACRQSNIGYWIHNGFVTVDSEKMSKSLGNFFTIRQ
;
A
#
# COMPACT_ATOMS: atom_id res chain seq x y z
N MET A 1 69.44 -0.97 4.24
CA MET A 1 69.79 -0.66 5.64
C MET A 1 68.96 -1.56 6.57
N ALA A 2 69.54 -1.89 7.72
CA ALA A 2 68.93 -2.58 8.87
C ALA A 2 67.82 -1.68 9.53
N SER A 3 66.93 -2.09 10.45
CA SER A 3 66.64 -3.39 11.09
C SER A 3 65.39 -3.33 12.01
N LEU A 4 64.71 -4.48 12.21
CA LEU A 4 63.86 -4.94 13.34
C LEU A 4 62.65 -4.15 13.89
N LEU A 5 61.51 -4.89 13.97
CA LEU A 5 60.62 -5.19 15.13
C LEU A 5 59.42 -5.97 14.51
N LYS A 6 59.09 -7.26 14.72
CA LYS A 6 59.07 -8.20 15.88
C LYS A 6 58.24 -7.64 17.07
N LEU A 7 57.24 -8.33 17.63
CA LEU A 7 56.69 -9.70 17.44
C LEU A 7 55.15 -9.62 17.15
N CYS A 8 54.31 -10.65 17.01
CA CYS A 8 54.42 -12.11 17.21
C CYS A 8 53.40 -12.92 16.33
N LYS A 9 53.12 -14.19 16.70
CA LYS A 9 52.01 -15.07 16.26
C LYS A 9 51.52 -15.90 17.46
N PRO A 10 50.38 -16.61 17.38
CA PRO A 10 50.44 -18.07 17.14
C PRO A 10 49.34 -18.61 16.17
N PHE A 11 49.69 -19.55 15.26
CA PHE A 11 49.16 -20.94 15.13
C PHE A 11 47.64 -21.12 14.86
N PHE A 12 47.14 -22.08 14.05
CA PHE A 12 47.71 -23.25 13.35
C PHE A 12 47.01 -23.43 11.98
N LEU A 13 47.63 -24.17 11.05
CA LEU A 13 47.01 -24.63 9.80
C LEU A 13 46.95 -26.16 9.80
N THR A 14 45.80 -26.76 9.51
CA THR A 14 45.68 -28.16 9.10
C THR A 14 44.65 -28.32 7.99
N ARG A 15 44.97 -29.19 7.01
CA ARG A 15 44.12 -29.54 5.87
C ARG A 15 42.91 -30.37 6.33
N PHE A 16 41.81 -30.31 5.58
CA PHE A 16 41.01 -31.50 5.29
C PHE A 16 40.54 -31.55 3.83
N SER A 17 40.20 -32.76 3.40
CA SER A 17 40.03 -33.22 2.02
C SER A 17 38.58 -33.14 1.51
N SER A 18 38.41 -33.46 0.23
CA SER A 18 37.20 -33.36 -0.59
C SER A 18 36.14 -34.46 -0.40
N LEU A 19 34.95 -34.21 -0.99
CA LEU A 19 33.81 -35.11 -1.31
C LEU A 19 32.72 -35.30 -0.21
N PRO A 20 31.46 -35.65 -0.58
CA PRO A 20 30.63 -35.12 -1.67
C PRO A 20 29.15 -34.83 -1.25
N ASN A 21 28.30 -34.44 -2.22
CA ASN A 21 26.88 -34.10 -2.06
C ASN A 21 25.98 -35.21 -1.46
N SER A 22 25.06 -34.84 -0.54
CA SER A 22 23.62 -35.21 -0.59
C SER A 22 22.80 -34.38 0.44
N PRO A 23 21.54 -33.98 0.17
CA PRO A 23 20.78 -33.11 1.07
C PRO A 23 19.71 -33.86 1.90
N ALA A 24 19.77 -33.76 3.23
CA ALA A 24 18.65 -34.09 4.11
C ALA A 24 18.76 -33.39 5.48
N ALA A 25 17.60 -32.98 6.00
CA ALA A 25 17.33 -32.58 7.39
C ALA A 25 18.09 -31.36 7.98
N ALA A 26 17.38 -30.24 8.06
CA ALA A 26 16.90 -29.65 9.34
C ALA A 26 17.20 -28.15 9.53
N THR A 27 16.16 -27.31 9.35
CA THR A 27 15.94 -26.16 10.23
C THR A 27 14.44 -25.95 10.45
N HIS A 28 13.97 -26.15 11.69
CA HIS A 28 12.67 -25.64 12.11
C HIS A 28 12.75 -24.11 12.24
N LEU A 29 11.91 -23.38 11.51
CA LEU A 29 11.60 -21.98 11.83
C LEU A 29 10.13 -21.86 12.24
N ARG A 30 9.88 -21.15 13.35
CA ARG A 30 8.54 -20.96 13.91
C ARG A 30 7.71 -19.99 13.05
N THR A 31 6.69 -20.50 12.37
CA THR A 31 5.61 -19.68 11.82
C THR A 31 4.53 -19.45 12.87
N HIS A 32 4.49 -18.25 13.46
CA HIS A 32 3.31 -17.79 14.20
C HIS A 32 2.23 -17.34 13.21
N LEU A 33 1.47 -18.31 12.67
CA LEU A 33 0.30 -18.02 11.84
C LEU A 33 -0.85 -17.49 12.72
N CYS A 34 -1.28 -16.25 12.48
CA CYS A 34 -2.50 -15.71 13.06
C CYS A 34 -3.73 -16.41 12.45
N ARG A 35 -4.26 -17.43 13.14
CA ARG A 35 -5.38 -18.24 12.66
C ARG A 35 -6.68 -17.87 13.36
N ALA A 36 -7.38 -16.86 12.85
CA ALA A 36 -8.71 -16.48 13.32
C ALA A 36 -9.77 -17.49 12.84
N LEU A 37 -10.32 -18.28 13.76
CA LEU A 37 -11.40 -19.25 13.47
C LEU A 37 -12.77 -18.56 13.49
N VAL A 38 -13.35 -18.32 12.31
CA VAL A 38 -14.74 -17.87 12.20
C VAL A 38 -15.70 -19.04 12.46
N ARG A 39 -16.61 -18.90 13.42
CA ARG A 39 -17.82 -19.73 13.56
C ARG A 39 -19.07 -18.84 13.58
N PRO A 40 -20.12 -19.14 12.81
CA PRO A 40 -21.31 -18.30 12.76
C PRO A 40 -22.25 -18.56 13.94
N ARG A 41 -22.78 -17.49 14.55
CA ARG A 41 -24.03 -17.54 15.33
C ARG A 41 -25.19 -17.00 14.50
N LYS A 42 -26.38 -17.56 14.73
CA LYS A 42 -27.57 -17.45 13.86
C LYS A 42 -28.75 -16.92 14.66
N ARG A 43 -29.65 -16.18 13.98
CA ARG A 43 -31.03 -15.80 14.38
C ARG A 43 -31.21 -14.67 15.40
N PRO A 44 -32.41 -14.04 15.46
CA PRO A 44 -33.30 -13.66 14.35
C PRO A 44 -33.75 -12.18 14.45
N GLY A 45 -34.45 -11.67 13.43
CA GLY A 45 -34.95 -10.29 13.41
C GLY A 45 -36.32 -10.09 14.09
N SER A 46 -36.71 -8.82 14.22
CA SER A 46 -38.10 -8.37 14.39
C SER A 46 -38.34 -7.10 13.57
N PHE A 47 -39.56 -6.96 13.07
CA PHE A 47 -40.06 -5.83 12.28
C PHE A 47 -40.78 -4.80 13.18
N CYS A 48 -41.40 -3.81 12.53
CA CYS A 48 -42.24 -2.72 13.05
C CYS A 48 -41.49 -1.54 13.69
N SER A 49 -41.81 -0.25 13.49
CA SER A 49 -42.58 0.57 12.52
C SER A 49 -43.17 1.74 13.32
N SER A 50 -43.05 2.98 12.81
CA SER A 50 -43.94 4.15 13.05
C SER A 50 -44.59 4.32 14.44
N SER A 51 -44.46 5.47 15.12
CA SER A 51 -45.16 6.69 14.69
C SER A 51 -44.76 7.94 15.50
N LEU A 52 -45.20 9.11 15.04
CA LEU A 52 -45.04 10.38 15.75
C LEU A 52 -46.01 10.49 16.94
N SER A 53 -45.61 11.22 17.99
CA SER A 53 -46.35 12.43 18.38
C SER A 53 -45.56 13.37 19.31
N SER A 54 -45.91 14.64 19.23
CA SER A 54 -45.43 15.78 20.01
C SER A 54 -45.83 15.75 21.49
N SER A 55 -45.00 16.33 22.36
CA SER A 55 -45.43 17.43 23.24
C SER A 55 -44.26 18.14 23.95
N ARG A 56 -44.31 19.48 23.98
CA ARG A 56 -43.60 20.33 24.96
C ARG A 56 -44.62 20.77 26.02
N PRO A 57 -44.16 21.15 27.22
CA PRO A 57 -44.30 22.57 27.57
C PRO A 57 -43.03 23.21 28.16
N LEU A 58 -43.04 24.54 28.22
CA LEU A 58 -42.05 25.38 28.91
C LEU A 58 -42.37 25.45 30.42
N ALA A 59 -41.37 25.68 31.27
CA ALA A 59 -41.14 27.00 31.93
C ALA A 59 -40.13 26.95 33.10
N SER A 60 -39.33 28.03 33.24
CA SER A 60 -38.74 28.60 34.50
C SER A 60 -37.91 27.74 35.47
N ARG A 61 -36.98 28.27 36.29
CA ARG A 61 -36.06 29.45 36.27
C ARG A 61 -35.22 29.35 37.56
N GLU A 62 -33.95 29.78 37.56
CA GLU A 62 -33.11 30.04 38.76
C GLU A 62 -32.81 28.81 39.68
N SER A 63 -31.74 28.67 40.48
CA SER A 63 -30.30 28.99 40.42
C SER A 63 -29.75 28.85 41.86
N SER A 64 -29.01 27.79 42.17
CA SER A 64 -28.12 27.65 43.34
C SER A 64 -27.32 26.35 43.14
N SER A 65 -26.00 26.36 42.94
CA SER A 65 -24.92 26.69 43.88
C SER A 65 -24.65 25.62 44.96
N GLU A 66 -24.18 24.44 44.55
CA GLU A 66 -23.43 23.55 45.43
C GLU A 66 -22.04 23.26 44.85
N ARG A 67 -21.00 23.46 45.67
CA ARG A 67 -19.62 23.10 45.36
C ARG A 67 -19.38 21.66 45.82
N GLY A 68 -19.69 20.70 44.95
CA GLY A 68 -19.22 19.32 45.09
C GLY A 68 -17.85 19.17 44.45
N GLY A 69 -16.79 19.20 45.26
CA GLY A 69 -15.44 18.91 44.80
C GLY A 69 -15.14 17.43 44.88
N ASP A 70 -15.31 16.70 43.78
CA ASP A 70 -14.69 15.39 43.57
C ASP A 70 -13.85 15.45 42.30
N GLY A 71 -12.57 15.77 42.49
CA GLY A 71 -11.55 15.68 41.45
C GLY A 71 -11.24 14.21 41.17
N ALA A 72 -12.09 13.57 40.38
CA ALA A 72 -11.78 12.28 39.78
C ALA A 72 -10.66 12.49 38.74
N ASP A 73 -9.41 12.49 39.21
CA ASP A 73 -8.21 12.22 38.40
C ASP A 73 -8.26 10.75 37.91
N GLY A 74 -9.25 10.45 37.08
CA GLY A 74 -9.09 9.42 36.08
C GLY A 74 -7.96 9.83 35.15
N PRO A 75 -7.20 8.88 34.56
CA PRO A 75 -6.15 9.22 33.62
C PRO A 75 -6.71 10.14 32.54
N ALA A 76 -6.07 11.29 32.33
CA ALA A 76 -6.48 12.25 31.32
C ALA A 76 -6.74 11.50 30.00
N PRO A 77 -7.89 11.70 29.33
CA PRO A 77 -8.27 10.88 28.19
C PRO A 77 -7.16 10.91 27.16
N ALA A 78 -6.63 9.72 26.83
CA ALA A 78 -5.51 9.57 25.91
C ALA A 78 -5.80 10.40 24.65
N ALA A 79 -4.88 11.30 24.32
CA ALA A 79 -5.15 12.37 23.36
C ALA A 79 -5.71 11.80 22.05
N GLU A 80 -6.97 12.15 21.76
CA GLU A 80 -7.68 11.53 20.65
C GLU A 80 -6.95 11.83 19.34
N LEU A 81 -6.55 10.78 18.61
CA LEU A 81 -5.92 10.93 17.31
C LEU A 81 -6.97 11.36 16.28
N TRP A 82 -6.74 12.49 15.61
CA TRP A 82 -7.56 12.95 14.48
C TRP A 82 -6.76 12.90 13.18
N LEU A 83 -7.28 12.19 12.18
CA LEU A 83 -6.66 12.02 10.86
C LEU A 83 -7.49 12.74 9.80
N PHE A 84 -6.84 13.38 8.83
CA PHE A 84 -7.54 13.91 7.66
C PHE A 84 -7.81 12.77 6.68
N ASN A 85 -9.09 12.41 6.51
CA ASN A 85 -9.51 11.35 5.60
C ASN A 85 -9.80 11.96 4.22
N THR A 86 -9.06 11.52 3.21
CA THR A 86 -9.17 12.05 1.84
C THR A 86 -10.53 11.71 1.22
N MET A 87 -11.11 10.57 1.59
CA MET A 87 -12.44 10.14 1.12
C MET A 87 -13.55 11.13 1.53
N SER A 88 -13.55 11.60 2.77
CA SER A 88 -14.57 12.52 3.30
C SER A 88 -14.17 14.01 3.22
N ARG A 89 -12.87 14.27 2.96
CA ARG A 89 -12.23 15.60 2.94
C ARG A 89 -12.33 16.34 4.28
N LYS A 90 -12.33 15.60 5.40
CA LYS A 90 -12.46 16.12 6.76
C LYS A 90 -11.44 15.50 7.70
N LYS A 91 -11.19 16.18 8.82
CA LYS A 91 -10.57 15.52 9.98
C LYS A 91 -11.62 14.65 10.67
N GLU A 92 -11.24 13.41 10.96
CA GLU A 92 -12.07 12.41 11.62
C GLU A 92 -11.30 11.84 12.80
N ALA A 93 -12.01 11.57 13.90
CA ALA A 93 -11.44 10.85 15.02
C ALA A 93 -11.06 9.44 14.55
N PHE A 94 -9.82 9.02 14.81
CA PHE A 94 -9.34 7.70 14.46
C PHE A 94 -10.03 6.66 15.34
N ARG A 95 -10.55 5.62 14.70
CA ARG A 95 -11.16 4.44 15.31
C ARG A 95 -10.71 3.21 14.53
N PRO A 96 -9.91 2.31 15.12
CA PRO A 96 -9.52 1.08 14.43
C PRO A 96 -10.73 0.16 14.26
N LYS A 97 -10.72 -0.66 13.21
CA LYS A 97 -11.71 -1.72 12.94
C LYS A 97 -11.64 -2.85 13.97
N VAL A 98 -10.49 -3.03 14.61
CA VAL A 98 -10.28 -3.98 15.71
C VAL A 98 -9.60 -3.25 16.86
N GLU A 99 -10.22 -3.27 18.04
CA GLU A 99 -9.72 -2.57 19.22
C GLU A 99 -8.25 -2.92 19.52
N GLY A 100 -7.43 -1.89 19.78
CA GLY A 100 -5.99 -2.03 20.02
C GLY A 100 -5.12 -2.45 18.82
N LYS A 101 -5.66 -2.67 17.61
CA LYS A 101 -4.89 -3.09 16.43
C LYS A 101 -5.08 -2.15 15.24
N VAL A 102 -4.04 -1.99 14.40
CA VAL A 102 -4.10 -1.15 13.19
C VAL A 102 -3.46 -1.85 12.01
N GLY A 103 -4.22 -2.10 10.94
CA GLY A 103 -3.70 -2.47 9.63
C GLY A 103 -3.43 -1.22 8.79
N MET A 104 -2.16 -0.97 8.46
CA MET A 104 -1.74 0.18 7.65
C MET A 104 -0.98 -0.29 6.40
N TYR A 105 -1.49 0.05 5.21
CA TYR A 105 -0.80 -0.14 3.95
C TYR A 105 -0.28 1.20 3.42
N VAL A 106 0.95 1.27 2.92
CA VAL A 106 1.49 2.46 2.25
C VAL A 106 2.12 2.06 0.92
N CYS A 107 1.71 2.72 -0.16
CA CYS A 107 2.26 2.45 -1.49
C CYS A 107 3.77 2.72 -1.56
N GLY A 108 4.50 1.70 -2.02
CA GLY A 108 5.95 1.70 -2.15
C GLY A 108 6.47 2.36 -3.42
N VAL A 109 7.78 2.17 -3.65
CA VAL A 109 8.45 2.67 -4.86
C VAL A 109 8.37 1.68 -6.01
N THR A 110 8.34 2.19 -7.24
CA THR A 110 8.78 1.42 -8.40
C THR A 110 10.30 1.35 -8.37
N ALA A 111 10.86 0.16 -8.19
CA ALA A 111 12.30 -0.04 -8.00
C ALA A 111 13.07 -0.05 -9.34
N TYR A 112 13.25 1.12 -9.96
CA TYR A 112 14.00 1.27 -11.22
C TYR A 112 15.18 2.25 -11.16
N ASP A 113 15.29 3.02 -10.07
CA ASP A 113 16.28 4.10 -9.90
C ASP A 113 16.45 4.42 -8.40
N LEU A 114 17.45 5.23 -8.04
CA LEU A 114 17.64 5.73 -6.67
C LEU A 114 16.46 6.59 -6.22
N SER A 115 16.19 6.59 -4.92
CA SER A 115 15.08 7.37 -4.37
C SER A 115 15.41 8.84 -4.20
N HIS A 116 14.37 9.67 -4.30
CA HIS A 116 14.46 11.13 -4.30
C HIS A 116 13.74 11.77 -3.11
N ILE A 117 13.95 13.06 -2.88
CA ILE A 117 13.36 13.79 -1.74
C ILE A 117 11.83 13.69 -1.70
N GLY A 118 11.17 13.52 -2.86
CA GLY A 118 9.75 13.20 -2.94
C GLY A 118 9.38 11.88 -2.25
N HIS A 119 10.13 10.80 -2.51
CA HIS A 119 9.99 9.53 -1.79
C HIS A 119 10.29 9.69 -0.29
N ALA A 120 11.37 10.39 0.07
CA ALA A 120 11.71 10.66 1.47
C ALA A 120 10.55 11.32 2.22
N ARG A 121 9.90 12.32 1.60
CA ARG A 121 8.75 12.99 2.21
C ARG A 121 7.58 12.05 2.48
N VAL A 122 7.29 11.11 1.56
CA VAL A 122 6.26 10.08 1.77
C VAL A 122 6.64 9.22 2.97
N TYR A 123 7.79 8.56 2.92
CA TYR A 123 8.12 7.53 3.91
C TYR A 123 8.43 8.09 5.30
N VAL A 124 9.02 9.29 5.42
CA VAL A 124 9.16 9.97 6.71
C VAL A 124 7.79 10.38 7.28
N THR A 125 6.83 10.81 6.45
CA THR A 125 5.47 11.13 6.93
C THR A 125 4.78 9.89 7.50
N PHE A 126 4.87 8.75 6.83
CA PHE A 126 4.27 7.50 7.29
C PHE A 126 5.06 6.81 8.42
N ASP A 127 6.37 7.01 8.53
CA ASP A 127 7.17 6.59 9.68
C ASP A 127 6.76 7.36 10.95
N VAL A 128 6.57 8.68 10.86
CA VAL A 128 6.04 9.49 11.97
C VAL A 128 4.66 8.98 12.41
N LEU A 129 3.77 8.67 11.47
CA LEU A 129 2.45 8.09 11.78
C LEU A 129 2.57 6.70 12.43
N TYR A 130 3.41 5.82 11.88
CA TYR A 130 3.67 4.47 12.43
C TYR A 130 4.20 4.53 13.86
N ARG A 131 5.20 5.38 14.11
CA ARG A 131 5.77 5.64 15.45
C ARG A 131 4.72 6.20 16.40
N TYR A 132 3.90 7.15 15.95
CA TYR A 132 2.88 7.76 16.80
C TYR A 132 1.76 6.78 17.16
N LEU A 133 1.29 5.97 16.22
CA LEU A 133 0.32 4.89 16.50
C LEU A 133 0.87 3.89 17.52
N LYS A 134 2.16 3.51 17.43
CA LYS A 134 2.82 2.65 18.42
C LYS A 134 3.02 3.33 19.79
N ASN A 135 3.21 4.65 19.80
CA ASN A 135 3.25 5.44 21.04
C ASN A 135 1.86 5.57 21.71
N LEU A 136 0.78 5.43 20.93
CA LEU A 136 -0.59 5.26 21.42
C LEU A 136 -0.93 3.78 21.73
N GLU A 137 0.11 2.95 21.94
CA GLU A 137 0.02 1.53 22.33
C GLU A 137 -0.70 0.59 21.35
N TYR A 138 -0.97 1.02 20.11
CA TYR A 138 -1.54 0.16 19.08
C TYR A 138 -0.57 -0.93 18.60
N GLU A 139 -1.08 -2.15 18.42
CA GLU A 139 -0.43 -3.20 17.64
C GLU A 139 -0.60 -2.90 16.14
N VAL A 140 0.40 -2.25 15.54
CA VAL A 140 0.36 -1.83 14.14
C VAL A 140 1.01 -2.88 13.22
N CYS A 141 0.23 -3.42 12.29
CA CYS A 141 0.73 -4.16 11.13
C CYS A 141 0.92 -3.17 9.97
N TYR A 142 2.16 -2.73 9.77
CA TYR A 142 2.53 -1.81 8.68
C TYR A 142 3.04 -2.62 7.48
N VAL A 143 2.37 -2.49 6.34
CA VAL A 143 2.75 -3.09 5.06
C VAL A 143 3.16 -1.99 4.08
N ARG A 144 4.29 -2.15 3.40
CA ARG A 144 4.74 -1.27 2.30
C ARG A 144 5.29 -2.14 1.18
N ASN A 145 4.76 -2.06 -0.04
CA ASN A 145 5.24 -2.94 -1.11
C ASN A 145 6.54 -2.44 -1.78
N PHE A 146 7.05 -3.25 -2.69
CA PHE A 146 7.84 -2.82 -3.84
C PHE A 146 7.10 -3.17 -5.12
N THR A 147 6.94 -2.21 -6.04
CA THR A 147 6.65 -2.53 -7.43
C THR A 147 7.99 -2.85 -8.09
N ASP A 148 8.31 -4.13 -8.15
CA ASP A 148 9.55 -4.68 -8.73
C ASP A 148 9.36 -5.27 -10.15
N VAL A 149 8.15 -5.09 -10.70
CA VAL A 149 7.73 -5.42 -12.08
C VAL A 149 6.96 -4.22 -12.64
N ASP A 150 7.52 -3.47 -13.60
CA ASP A 150 6.85 -2.33 -14.24
C ASP A 150 7.46 -2.01 -15.61
N ASP A 151 6.73 -1.28 -16.46
CA ASP A 151 7.22 -0.76 -17.75
C ASP A 151 8.52 0.05 -17.59
N LYS A 152 8.67 0.84 -16.52
CA LYS A 152 9.88 1.64 -16.27
C LYS A 152 11.08 0.77 -15.91
N ILE A 153 10.85 -0.34 -15.20
CA ILE A 153 11.91 -1.29 -14.82
C ILE A 153 12.42 -2.00 -16.08
N ILE A 154 11.50 -2.49 -16.93
CA ILE A 154 11.84 -3.11 -18.21
C ILE A 154 12.61 -2.13 -19.11
N ALA A 155 12.11 -0.90 -19.27
CA ALA A 155 12.78 0.13 -20.06
C ALA A 155 14.19 0.43 -19.54
N ARG A 156 14.34 0.61 -18.22
CA ARG A 156 15.63 0.94 -17.60
C ARG A 156 16.63 -0.22 -17.65
N ALA A 157 16.15 -1.45 -17.52
CA ALA A 157 16.97 -2.66 -17.67
C ALA A 157 17.49 -2.81 -19.10
N ASN A 158 16.64 -2.56 -20.10
CA ASN A 158 17.03 -2.54 -21.51
C ASN A 158 18.05 -1.43 -21.82
N GLU A 159 17.94 -0.23 -21.22
CA GLU A 159 18.94 0.85 -21.34
C GLU A 159 20.32 0.45 -20.79
N LEU A 160 20.37 -0.39 -19.74
CA LEU A 160 21.60 -0.80 -19.07
C LEU A 160 22.16 -2.14 -19.55
N GLY A 161 21.39 -2.91 -20.33
CA GLY A 161 21.74 -4.28 -20.71
C GLY A 161 21.69 -5.26 -19.54
N GLU A 162 20.85 -5.00 -18.54
CA GLU A 162 20.67 -5.82 -17.33
C GLU A 162 19.35 -6.61 -17.37
N ASP A 163 19.22 -7.64 -16.53
CA ASP A 163 17.95 -8.33 -16.29
C ASP A 163 17.00 -7.46 -15.44
N PRO A 164 15.72 -7.26 -15.83
CA PRO A 164 14.76 -6.43 -15.10
C PRO A 164 14.57 -6.80 -13.63
N ILE A 165 14.55 -8.10 -13.28
CA ILE A 165 14.33 -8.55 -11.90
C ILE A 165 15.58 -8.34 -11.03
N SER A 166 16.76 -8.52 -11.61
CA SER A 166 18.05 -8.24 -10.98
C SER A 166 18.23 -6.74 -10.72
N LEU A 167 17.85 -5.91 -11.69
CA LEU A 167 17.84 -4.45 -11.56
C LEU A 167 16.88 -3.99 -10.46
N SER A 168 15.64 -4.48 -10.45
CA SER A 168 14.66 -4.05 -9.45
C SER A 168 15.01 -4.54 -8.06
N LYS A 169 15.52 -5.77 -7.91
CA LYS A 169 16.06 -6.27 -6.65
C LYS A 169 17.14 -5.36 -6.08
N ARG A 170 18.11 -4.92 -6.91
CA ARG A 170 19.16 -3.97 -6.50
C ARG A 170 18.55 -2.66 -5.99
N TYR A 171 17.60 -2.06 -6.73
CA TYR A 171 17.00 -0.80 -6.30
C TYR A 171 16.08 -0.93 -5.06
N CYS A 172 15.49 -2.10 -4.79
CA CYS A 172 14.84 -2.38 -3.51
C CYS A 172 15.86 -2.37 -2.34
N GLU A 173 17.05 -2.92 -2.55
CA GLU A 173 18.13 -2.92 -1.55
C GLU A 173 18.68 -1.49 -1.34
N GLU A 174 18.93 -0.73 -2.40
CA GLU A 174 19.35 0.68 -2.34
C GLU A 174 18.30 1.58 -1.63
N PHE A 175 17.01 1.34 -1.89
CA PHE A 175 15.93 2.04 -1.19
C PHE A 175 15.95 1.77 0.32
N ASN A 176 16.18 0.54 0.74
CA ASN A 176 16.25 0.21 2.16
C ASN A 176 17.48 0.79 2.85
N VAL A 177 18.59 0.97 2.12
CA VAL A 177 19.74 1.78 2.58
C VAL A 177 19.33 3.25 2.76
N ASP A 178 18.62 3.84 1.80
CA ASP A 178 18.13 5.23 1.91
C ASP A 178 17.17 5.42 3.10
N MET A 179 16.24 4.47 3.31
CA MET A 179 15.28 4.50 4.42
C MET A 179 15.98 4.37 5.78
N MET A 180 17.02 3.55 5.88
CA MET A 180 17.86 3.43 7.06
C MET A 180 18.59 4.75 7.36
N HIS A 181 19.16 5.42 6.35
CA HIS A 181 19.81 6.73 6.52
C HIS A 181 18.83 7.85 6.90
N LEU A 182 17.56 7.75 6.51
CA LEU A 182 16.48 8.63 6.98
C LEU A 182 15.92 8.24 8.36
N HIS A 183 16.46 7.21 9.01
CA HIS A 183 16.02 6.67 10.29
C HIS A 183 14.55 6.19 10.29
N CYS A 184 13.98 5.88 9.12
CA CYS A 184 12.65 5.28 9.03
C CYS A 184 12.68 3.86 9.61
N LEU A 185 11.65 3.48 10.37
CA LEU A 185 11.49 2.09 10.80
C LEU A 185 11.14 1.20 9.60
N PRO A 186 11.61 -0.07 9.58
CA PRO A 186 11.13 -1.03 8.61
C PRO A 186 9.62 -1.30 8.83
N PRO A 187 8.86 -1.56 7.74
CA PRO A 187 7.49 -2.04 7.86
C PRO A 187 7.46 -3.43 8.53
N SER A 188 6.30 -3.83 9.03
CA SER A 188 6.05 -5.19 9.51
C SER A 188 6.17 -6.23 8.39
N VAL A 189 5.81 -5.85 7.16
CA VAL A 189 5.93 -6.67 5.94
C VAL A 189 6.29 -5.78 4.74
N GLU A 190 7.21 -6.25 3.89
CA GLU A 190 7.63 -5.54 2.68
C GLU A 190 7.48 -6.41 1.41
N PRO A 191 6.25 -6.60 0.90
CA PRO A 191 6.00 -7.54 -0.20
C PRO A 191 6.42 -7.01 -1.56
N ARG A 192 6.88 -7.92 -2.44
CA ARG A 192 7.26 -7.64 -3.83
C ARG A 192 6.19 -8.15 -4.78
N VAL A 193 5.97 -7.44 -5.89
CA VAL A 193 4.98 -7.83 -6.91
C VAL A 193 5.31 -9.18 -7.52
N SER A 194 6.58 -9.44 -7.83
CA SER A 194 7.07 -10.71 -8.38
C SER A 194 6.70 -11.93 -7.53
N ASP A 195 6.65 -11.78 -6.20
CA ASP A 195 6.30 -12.84 -5.23
C ASP A 195 4.78 -13.05 -5.07
N HIS A 196 3.92 -12.19 -5.63
CA HIS A 196 2.47 -12.13 -5.36
C HIS A 196 1.57 -12.41 -6.58
N MET A 197 2.14 -12.96 -7.66
CA MET A 197 1.39 -13.29 -8.89
C MET A 197 0.16 -14.19 -8.67
N PRO A 198 0.17 -15.23 -7.80
CA PRO A 198 -1.03 -16.02 -7.53
C PRO A 198 -2.20 -15.20 -6.96
N GLN A 199 -1.92 -14.27 -6.04
CA GLN A 199 -2.90 -13.38 -5.41
C GLN A 199 -3.44 -12.35 -6.40
N ILE A 200 -2.57 -11.81 -7.25
CA ILE A 200 -2.93 -10.92 -8.36
C ILE A 200 -3.88 -11.64 -9.32
N ILE A 201 -3.51 -12.82 -9.82
CA ILE A 201 -4.32 -13.61 -10.76
C ILE A 201 -5.67 -14.00 -10.13
N ASP A 202 -5.70 -14.38 -8.85
CA ASP A 202 -6.95 -14.66 -8.13
C ASP A 202 -7.86 -13.43 -8.01
N MET A 203 -7.30 -12.25 -7.72
CA MET A 203 -8.08 -11.02 -7.69
C MET A 203 -8.65 -10.65 -9.05
N ILE A 204 -7.87 -10.77 -10.14
CA ILE A 204 -8.34 -10.48 -11.50
C ILE A 204 -9.50 -11.41 -11.89
N LYS A 205 -9.43 -12.71 -11.53
CA LYS A 205 -10.54 -13.65 -11.70
C LYS A 205 -11.81 -13.15 -11.01
N LYS A 206 -11.73 -12.74 -9.74
CA LYS A 206 -12.89 -12.22 -8.99
C LYS A 206 -13.50 -10.96 -9.64
N ILE A 207 -12.69 -10.08 -10.21
CA ILE A 207 -13.16 -8.86 -10.91
C ILE A 207 -13.82 -9.22 -12.26
N LEU A 208 -13.34 -10.25 -12.95
CA LEU A 208 -14.00 -10.81 -14.14
C LEU A 208 -15.35 -11.45 -13.77
N ASP A 209 -15.37 -12.27 -12.72
CA ASP A 209 -16.57 -12.95 -12.21
C ASP A 209 -17.63 -11.96 -11.71
N SER A 210 -17.23 -10.78 -11.21
CA SER A 210 -18.14 -9.69 -10.82
C SER A 210 -18.71 -8.90 -12.01
N GLY A 211 -18.23 -9.15 -13.23
CA GLY A 211 -18.61 -8.42 -14.44
C GLY A 211 -17.99 -7.02 -14.58
N CYS A 212 -16.96 -6.71 -13.78
CA CYS A 212 -16.29 -5.41 -13.78
C CYS A 212 -15.00 -5.39 -14.64
N ALA A 213 -14.64 -6.49 -15.28
CA ALA A 213 -13.50 -6.57 -16.20
C ALA A 213 -13.86 -7.29 -17.52
N TYR A 214 -12.98 -7.18 -18.51
CA TYR A 214 -13.06 -7.91 -19.77
C TYR A 214 -11.68 -8.18 -20.36
N GLN A 215 -11.56 -9.23 -21.18
CA GLN A 215 -10.34 -9.61 -21.89
C GLN A 215 -10.34 -9.09 -23.34
N ILE A 216 -9.19 -8.70 -23.86
CA ILE A 216 -8.92 -8.41 -25.29
C ILE A 216 -7.51 -8.91 -25.63
N ASP A 217 -7.37 -9.83 -26.57
CA ASP A 217 -6.08 -10.31 -27.12
C ASP A 217 -5.03 -10.69 -26.05
N GLY A 218 -5.45 -11.28 -24.92
CA GLY A 218 -4.58 -11.63 -23.79
C GLY A 218 -4.41 -10.55 -22.72
N ASP A 219 -4.70 -9.29 -23.03
CA ASP A 219 -4.84 -8.24 -22.02
C ASP A 219 -6.16 -8.41 -21.24
N VAL A 220 -6.18 -7.98 -19.98
CA VAL A 220 -7.42 -7.86 -19.17
C VAL A 220 -7.55 -6.43 -18.67
N TYR A 221 -8.70 -5.80 -18.91
CA TYR A 221 -9.01 -4.42 -18.53
C TYR A 221 -10.15 -4.35 -17.51
N PHE A 222 -10.05 -3.43 -16.56
CA PHE A 222 -11.15 -3.02 -15.70
C PHE A 222 -12.08 -2.08 -16.48
N SER A 223 -13.39 -2.29 -16.39
CA SER A 223 -14.40 -1.45 -17.04
C SER A 223 -14.93 -0.40 -16.06
N VAL A 224 -14.50 0.86 -16.21
CA VAL A 224 -14.88 1.92 -15.26
C VAL A 224 -16.38 2.19 -15.24
N ASP A 225 -17.05 2.05 -16.39
CA ASP A 225 -18.52 2.20 -16.52
C ASP A 225 -19.31 1.12 -15.77
N LYS A 226 -18.65 0.06 -15.28
CA LYS A 226 -19.24 -0.99 -14.44
C LYS A 226 -19.08 -0.74 -12.94
N PHE A 227 -18.44 0.37 -12.55
CA PHE A 227 -18.25 0.75 -11.15
C PHE A 227 -18.79 2.18 -10.92
N PRO A 228 -20.09 2.34 -10.58
CA PRO A 228 -20.74 3.65 -10.47
C PRO A 228 -20.09 4.61 -9.47
N GLU A 229 -19.39 4.08 -8.46
CA GLU A 229 -18.69 4.83 -7.42
C GLU A 229 -17.27 5.28 -7.83
N TYR A 230 -16.86 5.07 -9.09
CA TYR A 230 -15.55 5.48 -9.61
C TYR A 230 -15.38 7.01 -9.60
N GLY A 231 -14.31 7.49 -8.96
CA GLY A 231 -14.05 8.92 -8.79
C GLY A 231 -14.38 9.45 -7.38
N GLN A 232 -14.89 8.60 -6.48
CA GLN A 232 -15.27 9.00 -5.12
C GLN A 232 -14.11 9.56 -4.29
N LEU A 233 -12.91 8.98 -4.39
CA LEU A 233 -11.75 9.41 -3.61
C LEU A 233 -11.22 10.75 -4.12
N SER A 234 -10.92 10.81 -5.42
CA SER A 234 -10.36 11.98 -6.09
C SER A 234 -11.37 13.13 -6.24
N GLY A 235 -12.67 12.83 -6.24
CA GLY A 235 -13.74 13.79 -6.52
C GLY A 235 -13.85 14.18 -7.99
N ARG A 236 -13.13 13.50 -8.89
CA ARG A 236 -13.19 13.74 -10.34
C ARG A 236 -14.42 13.08 -10.94
N LYS A 237 -15.08 13.74 -11.89
CA LYS A 237 -16.10 13.06 -12.70
C LYS A 237 -15.43 12.22 -13.79
N LEU A 238 -16.11 11.14 -14.21
CA LEU A 238 -15.71 10.34 -15.39
C LEU A 238 -15.53 11.21 -16.64
N GLU A 239 -16.30 12.29 -16.74
CA GLU A 239 -16.24 13.32 -17.80
C GLU A 239 -14.87 14.03 -17.84
N ASP A 240 -14.37 14.46 -16.66
CA ASP A 240 -13.12 15.21 -16.51
C ASP A 240 -11.88 14.34 -16.78
N ASN A 241 -11.98 13.03 -16.55
CA ASN A 241 -10.87 12.08 -16.71
C ASN A 241 -10.41 11.92 -18.17
N ARG A 242 -11.22 12.33 -19.16
CA ARG A 242 -10.83 12.34 -20.58
C ARG A 242 -9.79 13.43 -20.93
N ALA A 243 -9.65 14.47 -20.09
CA ALA A 243 -8.83 15.64 -20.42
C ALA A 243 -7.34 15.52 -20.04
N GLY A 244 -6.89 14.35 -19.53
CA GLY A 244 -5.56 14.18 -18.92
C GLY A 244 -4.67 13.09 -19.53
N GLU A 245 -5.00 12.56 -20.71
CA GLU A 245 -4.38 11.36 -21.28
C GLU A 245 -2.91 11.56 -21.69
N ARG A 246 -1.99 11.24 -20.77
CA ARG A 246 -0.54 11.10 -21.02
C ARG A 246 -0.13 9.73 -21.61
N VAL A 247 -1.11 8.92 -22.01
CA VAL A 247 -0.92 7.58 -22.57
C VAL A 247 -1.60 7.54 -23.95
N ALA A 248 -0.94 6.98 -24.96
CA ALA A 248 -1.53 6.83 -26.28
C ALA A 248 -2.85 6.05 -26.19
N VAL A 249 -3.91 6.60 -26.79
CA VAL A 249 -5.25 6.00 -26.76
C VAL A 249 -5.22 4.62 -27.40
N ASN A 250 -5.29 3.58 -26.59
CA ASN A 250 -5.48 2.21 -27.09
C ASN A 250 -6.93 2.08 -27.56
N SER A 251 -7.14 2.25 -28.86
CA SER A 251 -8.44 2.20 -29.54
C SER A 251 -9.18 0.86 -29.40
N ARG A 252 -8.52 -0.19 -28.90
CA ARG A 252 -9.15 -1.48 -28.57
C ARG A 252 -9.98 -1.44 -27.28
N LYS A 253 -9.74 -0.48 -26.36
CA LYS A 253 -10.51 -0.36 -25.11
C LYS A 253 -11.96 0.01 -25.39
N LYS A 254 -12.89 -0.50 -24.58
CA LYS A 254 -14.31 -0.14 -24.65
C LYS A 254 -14.58 1.29 -24.17
N ASN A 255 -13.85 1.74 -23.16
CA ASN A 255 -13.80 3.13 -22.70
C ASN A 255 -12.33 3.56 -22.55
N PRO A 256 -11.90 4.76 -23.02
CA PRO A 256 -10.51 5.22 -22.87
C PRO A 256 -9.97 5.18 -21.43
N ALA A 257 -10.85 5.45 -20.46
CA ALA A 257 -10.55 5.44 -19.03
C ALA A 257 -10.41 4.04 -18.41
N ASP A 258 -10.75 2.97 -19.13
CA ASP A 258 -10.50 1.59 -18.69
C ASP A 258 -9.00 1.34 -18.50
N PHE A 259 -8.60 0.69 -17.41
CA PHE A 259 -7.20 0.48 -17.05
C PHE A 259 -6.83 -1.01 -17.03
N ALA A 260 -5.57 -1.33 -17.31
CA ALA A 260 -5.11 -2.71 -17.37
C ALA A 260 -5.06 -3.33 -15.97
N LEU A 261 -5.59 -4.55 -15.87
CA LEU A 261 -5.40 -5.49 -14.76
C LEU A 261 -4.29 -6.48 -15.10
N TRP A 262 -4.28 -6.98 -16.34
CA TRP A 262 -3.25 -7.84 -16.90
C TRP A 262 -2.83 -7.30 -18.25
N LYS A 263 -1.54 -7.31 -18.55
CA LYS A 263 -0.96 -6.93 -19.83
C LYS A 263 -0.31 -8.18 -20.43
N SER A 264 -0.69 -8.50 -21.67
CA SER A 264 -0.02 -9.55 -22.44
C SER A 264 1.48 -9.24 -22.59
N ALA A 265 2.31 -10.28 -22.52
CA ALA A 265 3.76 -10.11 -22.65
C ALA A 265 4.14 -9.78 -24.10
N LYS A 266 5.05 -8.83 -24.28
CA LYS A 266 5.74 -8.63 -25.57
C LYS A 266 6.96 -9.54 -25.65
N GLU A 267 7.44 -9.78 -26.86
CA GLU A 267 8.69 -10.50 -27.09
C GLU A 267 9.85 -9.83 -26.32
N GLY A 268 10.57 -10.62 -25.54
CA GLY A 268 11.66 -10.15 -24.68
C GLY A 268 11.27 -9.50 -23.35
N GLU A 269 9.98 -9.25 -23.07
CA GLU A 269 9.54 -8.78 -21.74
C GLU A 269 9.44 -9.95 -20.73
N PRO A 270 9.76 -9.75 -19.44
CA PRO A 270 9.52 -10.75 -18.40
C PRO A 270 8.02 -11.01 -18.22
N PHE A 271 7.65 -12.28 -18.00
CA PHE A 271 6.26 -12.71 -17.94
C PHE A 271 6.02 -13.84 -16.93
N TRP A 272 4.75 -14.01 -16.57
CA TRP A 272 4.22 -15.10 -15.78
C TRP A 272 3.05 -15.75 -16.52
N GLU A 273 2.85 -17.05 -16.29
CA GLU A 273 1.71 -17.79 -16.83
C GLU A 273 0.40 -17.38 -16.16
N SER A 274 -0.66 -17.27 -16.96
CA SER A 274 -2.00 -16.90 -16.48
C SER A 274 -3.10 -17.56 -17.32
N PRO A 275 -4.37 -17.57 -16.84
CA PRO A 275 -5.51 -18.03 -17.63
C PRO A 275 -5.74 -17.26 -18.93
N TRP A 276 -5.13 -16.08 -19.08
CA TRP A 276 -5.26 -15.18 -20.23
C TRP A 276 -4.05 -15.25 -21.17
N GLY A 277 -3.09 -16.13 -20.88
CA GLY A 277 -1.80 -16.24 -21.56
C GLY A 277 -0.64 -15.61 -20.78
N PRO A 278 0.60 -15.70 -21.30
CA PRO A 278 1.78 -15.11 -20.68
C PRO A 278 1.65 -13.58 -20.61
N GLY A 279 1.94 -13.01 -19.44
CA GLY A 279 1.82 -11.59 -19.22
C GLY A 279 2.28 -11.14 -17.84
N ARG A 280 1.81 -9.99 -17.42
CA ARG A 280 2.22 -9.31 -16.18
C ARG A 280 1.12 -8.38 -15.67
N PRO A 281 1.09 -8.02 -14.37
CA PRO A 281 0.10 -7.11 -13.81
C PRO A 281 0.10 -5.73 -14.48
N GLY A 282 -1.03 -5.05 -14.36
CA GLY A 282 -1.08 -3.58 -14.42
C GLY A 282 -0.84 -2.98 -13.04
N TRP A 283 -0.09 -1.88 -12.97
CA TRP A 283 0.38 -1.22 -11.75
C TRP A 283 -0.60 -1.16 -10.56
N HIS A 284 -1.90 -0.96 -10.80
CA HIS A 284 -2.90 -0.82 -9.75
C HIS A 284 -3.27 -2.16 -9.06
N ILE A 285 -3.33 -3.27 -9.80
CA ILE A 285 -3.82 -4.54 -9.24
C ILE A 285 -2.86 -5.14 -8.20
N GLU A 286 -1.59 -4.75 -8.30
CA GLU A 286 -0.49 -5.08 -7.39
C GLU A 286 -0.85 -4.73 -5.94
N CYS A 287 -1.12 -3.45 -5.68
CA CYS A 287 -1.37 -2.93 -4.34
C CYS A 287 -2.72 -3.41 -3.78
N SER A 288 -3.76 -3.51 -4.63
CA SER A 288 -5.02 -4.17 -4.25
C SER A 288 -4.80 -5.62 -3.77
N ALA A 289 -4.07 -6.43 -4.55
CA ALA A 289 -3.82 -7.83 -4.23
C ALA A 289 -2.94 -8.02 -3.00
N MET A 290 -1.85 -7.25 -2.88
CA MET A 290 -0.93 -7.34 -1.74
C MET A 290 -1.57 -6.81 -0.44
N SER A 291 -2.25 -5.66 -0.47
CA SER A 291 -2.95 -5.14 0.71
C SER A 291 -4.02 -6.12 1.21
N ALA A 292 -4.82 -6.68 0.31
CA ALA A 292 -5.82 -7.71 0.64
C ALA A 292 -5.20 -9.02 1.16
N ALA A 293 -4.00 -9.40 0.70
CA ALA A 293 -3.31 -10.61 1.17
C ALA A 293 -2.82 -10.52 2.62
N TYR A 294 -2.35 -9.34 3.06
CA TYR A 294 -1.80 -9.15 4.40
C TYR A 294 -2.79 -8.56 5.41
N LEU A 295 -3.70 -7.69 4.98
CA LEU A 295 -4.62 -6.96 5.84
C LEU A 295 -6.09 -7.33 5.61
N GLY A 296 -6.39 -8.14 4.59
CA GLY A 296 -7.75 -8.42 4.14
C GLY A 296 -8.36 -7.26 3.35
N TYR A 297 -9.58 -7.44 2.83
CA TYR A 297 -10.28 -6.39 2.06
C TYR A 297 -10.78 -5.21 2.92
N SER A 298 -10.60 -5.24 4.25
CA SER A 298 -11.09 -4.17 5.13
C SER A 298 -10.08 -3.91 6.24
N PHE A 299 -9.32 -2.81 6.10
CA PHE A 299 -8.24 -2.40 6.99
C PHE A 299 -8.25 -0.88 7.24
N ASP A 300 -7.48 -0.43 8.21
CA ASP A 300 -7.67 0.88 8.81
C ASP A 300 -7.16 2.01 7.92
N ILE A 301 -5.89 1.97 7.52
CA ILE A 301 -5.21 3.09 6.88
C ILE A 301 -4.60 2.67 5.55
N HIS A 302 -4.90 3.40 4.48
CA HIS A 302 -4.15 3.35 3.22
C HIS A 302 -3.46 4.69 2.96
N GLY A 303 -2.15 4.65 2.72
CA GLY A 303 -1.27 5.81 2.61
C GLY A 303 -0.50 5.93 1.29
N GLY A 304 -0.21 7.17 0.86
CA GLY A 304 0.72 7.43 -0.24
C GLY A 304 0.96 8.92 -0.52
N GLY A 305 1.63 9.23 -1.62
CA GLY A 305 1.76 10.61 -2.11
C GLY A 305 0.44 11.15 -2.70
N MET A 306 0.23 12.47 -2.69
CA MET A 306 -0.95 13.11 -3.28
C MET A 306 -1.16 12.80 -4.77
N ASP A 307 -0.10 12.47 -5.51
CA ASP A 307 -0.17 11.98 -6.88
C ASP A 307 -0.77 10.57 -7.03
N LEU A 308 -0.79 9.77 -5.96
CA LEU A 308 -1.41 8.44 -6.00
C LEU A 308 -2.93 8.48 -5.82
N VAL A 309 -3.51 9.59 -5.33
CA VAL A 309 -4.97 9.77 -5.21
C VAL A 309 -5.69 9.42 -6.52
N PHE A 310 -5.13 9.84 -7.66
CA PHE A 310 -5.64 9.48 -8.97
C PHE A 310 -4.49 9.36 -10.00
N PRO A 311 -4.42 8.25 -10.77
CA PRO A 311 -5.40 7.18 -10.85
C PRO A 311 -5.20 6.04 -9.84
N HIS A 312 -4.06 5.98 -9.12
CA HIS A 312 -3.63 4.74 -8.46
C HIS A 312 -4.61 4.23 -7.39
N HIS A 313 -4.84 5.01 -6.33
CA HIS A 313 -5.71 4.64 -5.21
C HIS A 313 -7.20 4.57 -5.61
N GLU A 314 -7.65 5.40 -6.55
CA GLU A 314 -9.01 5.30 -7.11
C GLU A 314 -9.23 3.95 -7.81
N ASN A 315 -8.24 3.48 -8.58
CA ASN A 315 -8.27 2.18 -9.24
C ASN A 315 -8.23 1.03 -8.23
N GLU A 316 -7.46 1.17 -7.14
CA GLU A 316 -7.42 0.16 -6.08
C GLU A 316 -8.74 -0.01 -5.34
N ILE A 317 -9.45 1.09 -5.08
CA ILE A 317 -10.82 1.05 -4.53
C ILE A 317 -11.72 0.27 -5.49
N ALA A 318 -11.71 0.63 -6.78
CA ALA A 318 -12.57 -0.01 -7.78
C ALA A 318 -12.27 -1.52 -7.92
N GLN A 319 -11.00 -1.90 -7.98
CA GLN A 319 -10.55 -3.30 -8.02
C GLN A 319 -10.96 -4.08 -6.76
N SER A 320 -10.67 -3.53 -5.58
CA SER A 320 -10.91 -4.21 -4.31
C SER A 320 -12.41 -4.38 -4.03
N CYS A 321 -13.23 -3.38 -4.35
CA CYS A 321 -14.69 -3.44 -4.24
C CYS A 321 -15.34 -4.36 -5.28
N ALA A 322 -14.79 -4.42 -6.51
CA ALA A 322 -15.25 -5.37 -7.53
C ALA A 322 -14.91 -6.82 -7.15
N ALA A 323 -13.72 -7.07 -6.61
CA ALA A 323 -13.30 -8.38 -6.12
C ALA A 323 -14.00 -8.81 -4.81
N CYS A 324 -14.39 -7.85 -3.97
CA CYS A 324 -15.07 -8.08 -2.70
C CYS A 324 -16.00 -6.90 -2.36
N ARG A 325 -17.32 -7.10 -2.43
CA ARG A 325 -18.31 -6.04 -2.16
C ARG A 325 -18.28 -5.47 -0.74
N GLN A 326 -17.66 -6.17 0.21
CA GLN A 326 -17.46 -5.74 1.59
C GLN A 326 -16.11 -5.03 1.79
N SER A 327 -15.36 -4.76 0.73
CA SER A 327 -14.11 -4.00 0.77
C SER A 327 -14.34 -2.61 1.36
N ASN A 328 -13.52 -2.24 2.34
CA ASN A 328 -13.69 -1.00 3.10
C ASN A 328 -12.38 -0.60 3.79
N ILE A 329 -11.68 0.38 3.22
CA ILE A 329 -10.53 1.04 3.84
C ILE A 329 -11.05 2.24 4.65
N GLY A 330 -10.69 2.31 5.93
CA GLY A 330 -11.24 3.32 6.85
C GLY A 330 -10.76 4.75 6.53
N TYR A 331 -9.45 4.93 6.40
CA TYR A 331 -8.81 6.23 6.29
C TYR A 331 -7.83 6.26 5.11
N TRP A 332 -8.07 7.17 4.17
CA TRP A 332 -7.17 7.44 3.05
C TRP A 332 -6.30 8.67 3.35
N ILE A 333 -5.00 8.47 3.50
CA ILE A 333 -4.07 9.51 3.95
C ILE A 333 -3.06 9.83 2.85
N HIS A 334 -2.89 11.11 2.53
CA HIS A 334 -1.96 11.54 1.50
C HIS A 334 -1.08 12.71 1.95
N ASN A 335 0.23 12.60 1.76
CA ASN A 335 1.12 13.74 1.97
C ASN A 335 1.12 14.68 0.75
N GLY A 336 1.20 15.99 1.01
CA GLY A 336 1.40 16.99 -0.03
C GLY A 336 2.73 16.84 -0.79
N PHE A 337 2.82 17.50 -1.93
CA PHE A 337 4.03 17.52 -2.77
C PHE A 337 5.21 18.21 -2.08
N VAL A 338 6.43 17.79 -2.43
CA VAL A 338 7.65 18.55 -2.17
C VAL A 338 7.80 19.61 -3.26
N THR A 339 8.04 20.85 -2.83
CA THR A 339 8.43 21.95 -3.71
C THR A 339 9.90 22.31 -3.50
N VAL A 340 10.55 22.75 -4.58
CA VAL A 340 11.87 23.40 -4.57
C VAL A 340 11.65 24.77 -5.20
N ASP A 341 12.01 25.84 -4.51
CA ASP A 341 11.79 27.23 -4.94
C ASP A 341 10.34 27.54 -5.36
N SER A 342 9.37 26.93 -4.67
CA SER A 342 7.92 26.96 -4.94
C SER A 342 7.45 26.18 -6.18
N GLU A 343 8.35 25.59 -6.97
CA GLU A 343 7.99 24.69 -8.08
C GLU A 343 7.93 23.23 -7.64
N LYS A 344 7.09 22.42 -8.31
CA LYS A 344 7.01 20.98 -8.05
C LYS A 344 8.27 20.29 -8.59
N MET A 345 8.92 19.49 -7.73
CA MET A 345 10.06 18.65 -8.12
C MET A 345 9.70 17.72 -9.30
N SER A 346 10.49 17.73 -10.38
CA SER A 346 10.34 16.80 -11.50
C SER A 346 11.65 16.61 -12.29
N LYS A 347 11.90 15.40 -12.81
CA LYS A 347 13.06 15.11 -13.68
C LYS A 347 13.12 16.04 -14.91
N SER A 348 11.96 16.46 -15.43
CA SER A 348 11.84 17.37 -16.60
C SER A 348 12.24 18.83 -16.33
N LEU A 349 12.22 19.28 -15.07
CA LEU A 349 12.61 20.66 -14.70
C LEU A 349 14.06 20.74 -14.19
N GLY A 350 14.80 19.62 -14.16
CA GLY A 350 16.17 19.56 -13.64
C GLY A 350 16.29 19.72 -12.12
N ASN A 351 15.21 20.08 -11.41
CA ASN A 351 15.16 20.28 -9.95
C ASN A 351 14.96 18.97 -9.16
N PHE A 352 15.43 17.84 -9.69
CA PHE A 352 15.28 16.51 -9.12
C PHE A 352 16.55 16.09 -8.36
N PHE A 353 16.42 15.84 -7.06
CA PHE A 353 17.53 15.43 -6.18
C PHE A 353 17.25 14.06 -5.57
N THR A 354 18.23 13.17 -5.65
CA THR A 354 18.21 11.90 -4.89
C THR A 354 18.35 12.17 -3.39
N ILE A 355 18.07 11.17 -2.54
CA ILE A 355 18.25 11.27 -1.08
C ILE A 355 19.73 11.41 -0.68
N ARG A 356 20.66 11.06 -1.59
CA ARG A 356 22.11 10.99 -1.35
C ARG A 356 22.89 12.23 -1.77
N GLN A 357 22.22 13.19 -2.42
CA GLN A 357 22.78 14.47 -2.89
C GLN A 357 22.42 15.59 -1.91
#